data_AF-A0A3L9IX01-F1
#
_entry.id   AF-A0A3L9IX01-F1
#
_cell.length_a   1.000
_cell.length_b   1.000
_cell.length_c   1.000
_cell.angle_alpha   90.00
_cell.angle_beta   90.00
_cell.angle_gamma   90.00
#
_symmetry.space_group_name_H-M   'P 1'
#
loop_
_entity.id
_entity.type
_entity.pdbx_description
1 polymer ?
#
loop_
_entity_poly.entity_id
_entity_poly.type
_entity_poly.pdbx_seq_one_letter_code
_entity_poly.pdbx_strand_id
1 'polypeptide(L)' 'YLCAGYQRYFRHLPPYLKAMADLLAHGRPASDIMHAHLLVVSK' A
#
# COMPACT_ATOMS: atom_id res chain seq x y z
N TYR A 1 13.24 -11.80 -13.29
CA TYR A 1 13.86 -10.84 -12.35
C TYR A 1 13.14 -10.67 -11.01
N LEU A 2 12.12 -11.48 -10.66
CA LEU A 2 11.66 -11.66 -9.27
C LEU A 2 11.22 -13.13 -9.13
N CYS A 3 11.68 -13.86 -8.12
CA CYS A 3 11.24 -15.24 -7.88
C CYS A 3 9.78 -15.27 -7.40
N ALA A 4 9.14 -16.44 -7.38
CA ALA A 4 7.74 -16.61 -6.97
C ALA A 4 7.43 -16.01 -5.58
N GLY A 5 8.41 -16.05 -4.66
CA GLY A 5 8.30 -15.43 -3.34
C GLY A 5 8.14 -13.90 -3.41
N TYR A 6 8.96 -13.24 -4.22
CA TYR A 6 8.83 -11.80 -4.45
C TYR A 6 7.52 -11.43 -5.14
N GLN A 7 7.09 -12.20 -6.14
CA GLN A 7 5.81 -11.96 -6.81
C GLN A 7 4.64 -12.01 -5.83
N ARG A 8 4.64 -12.99 -4.91
CA ARG A 8 3.62 -13.10 -3.86
C ARG A 8 3.64 -11.90 -2.91
N TYR A 9 4.82 -11.50 -2.46
CA TYR A 9 4.99 -10.33 -1.60
C TYR A 9 4.46 -9.04 -2.27
N PHE A 10 4.91 -8.75 -3.49
CA PHE A 10 4.52 -7.56 -4.24
C PHE A 10 3.07 -7.56 -4.72
N ARG A 11 2.36 -8.69 -4.65
CA ARG A 11 0.93 -8.73 -4.94
C ARG A 11 0.07 -8.10 -3.83
N HIS A 12 0.55 -8.11 -2.59
CA HIS A 12 -0.19 -7.57 -1.44
C HIS A 12 0.13 -6.10 -1.15
N LEU A 13 1.28 -5.62 -1.64
CA LEU A 13 1.81 -4.29 -1.37
C LEU A 13 1.07 -3.11 -2.05
N PRO A 14 0.46 -3.23 -3.25
CA PRO A 14 -0.12 -2.11 -3.98
C PRO A 14 -1.16 -1.26 -3.23
N PRO A 15 -2.16 -1.81 -2.51
CA PRO A 15 -3.13 -0.98 -1.80
C PRO A 15 -2.48 -0.13 -0.69
N TYR A 16 -1.49 -0.69 0.01
CA TYR A 16 -0.78 0.02 1.08
C TYR A 16 0.14 1.11 0.51
N LEU A 17 0.87 0.83 -0.56
CA LEU A 17 1.70 1.84 -1.23
C LEU A 17 0.86 2.96 -1.81
N LYS A 18 -0.30 2.63 -2.38
CA LYS A 18 -1.24 3.64 -2.85
C LYS A 18 -1.71 4.53 -1.70
N ALA A 19 -2.11 3.96 -0.58
CA ALA A 19 -2.51 4.73 0.58
C ALA A 19 -1.38 5.64 1.13
N MET A 20 -0.15 5.13 1.21
CA MET A 20 1.01 5.95 1.60
C MET A 20 1.25 7.10 0.62
N ALA A 21 1.18 6.83 -0.69
CA ALA A 21 1.34 7.84 -1.72
C ALA A 21 0.23 8.91 -1.65
N ASP A 22 -1.02 8.49 -1.44
CA ASP A 22 -2.15 9.39 -1.27
C ASP A 22 -1.96 10.27 -0.02
N LEU A 23 -1.47 9.73 1.11
CA LEU A 23 -1.15 10.54 2.30
C LEU A 23 -0.09 11.62 2.02
N LEU A 24 1.01 11.23 1.36
CA LEU A 24 2.08 12.16 1.01
C LEU A 24 1.60 13.26 0.06
N ALA A 25 0.74 12.92 -0.90
CA ALA A 25 0.14 13.91 -1.81
C ALA A 25 -0.72 14.96 -1.09
N HIS A 26 -1.32 14.60 0.06
CA HIS A 26 -2.10 15.51 0.91
C HIS A 26 -1.26 16.21 1.99
N GLY A 27 0.08 16.11 1.94
CA GLY A 27 0.97 16.69 2.95
C GLY A 27 0.89 16.00 4.31
N ARG A 28 0.35 14.78 4.37
CA ARG A 28 0.25 13.96 5.58
C ARG A 28 1.45 13.03 5.68
N PRO A 29 1.93 12.73 6.89
CA PRO A 29 2.99 11.76 7.06
C PRO A 29 2.50 10.36 6.69
N ALA A 30 3.36 9.55 6.06
CA ALA A 30 3.02 8.19 5.68
C ALA A 30 2.64 7.31 6.89
N SER A 31 3.12 7.63 8.10
CA SER A 31 2.75 6.96 9.35
C SER A 31 1.25 7.00 9.66
N ASP A 32 0.51 7.97 9.10
CA ASP A 32 -0.94 8.06 9.27
C ASP A 32 -1.67 6.84 8.68
N ILE A 33 -1.01 6.03 7.85
CA ILE A 33 -1.56 4.76 7.35
C ILE A 33 -1.95 3.80 8.49
N MET A 34 -1.28 3.86 9.64
CA MET A 34 -1.57 3.02 10.80
C MET A 34 -2.95 3.34 11.42
N HIS A 35 -3.48 4.53 11.15
CA HIS A 35 -4.80 4.98 11.60
C HIS A 35 -5.84 4.93 10.47
N ALA A 36 -5.44 4.56 9.25
CA ALA A 36 -6.32 4.52 8.10
C ALA A 36 -7.04 3.17 8.01
N HIS A 37 -8.35 3.20 7.81
CA HIS A 37 -9.12 1.98 7.50
C HIS A 37 -9.08 1.72 5.99
N LEU A 38 -8.14 0.87 5.56
CA LEU A 38 -7.98 0.54 4.14
C LEU A 38 -9.08 -0.43 3.68
N LEU A 39 -10.01 0.07 2.85
CA LEU A 39 -10.97 -0.78 2.16
C LEU A 39 -10.33 -1.33 0.88
N VAL A 40 -9.79 -2.55 0.97
CA VAL A 40 -9.22 -3.24 -0.19
C VAL A 40 -10.34 -3.94 -0.96
N VAL A 41 -10.80 -3.34 -2.05
CA VAL A 41 -11.70 -4.01 -3.00
C VAL A 41 -10.87 -4.97 -3.86
N SER A 42 -11.00 -6.27 -3.60
CA SER A 42 -10.45 -7.30 -4.48
C SER A 42 -11.39 -7.43 -5.70
N LYS A 43 -10.85 -7.21 -6.90
CA LYS A 43 -11.54 -7.43 -8.17
C LYS A 43 -11.53 -8.92 -8.53
#